data_AF-A0AA38N5Z0-F1
#
_entry.id   AF-A0AA38N5Z0-F1
#
_cell.length_a   1.000
_cell.length_b   1.000
_cell.length_c   1.000
_cell.angle_alpha   90.00
_cell.angle_beta   90.00
_cell.angle_gamma   90.00
#
_symmetry.space_group_name_H-M   'P 1'
#
loop_
_entity.id
_entity.type
_entity.pdbx_description
1 polymer ?
#
loop_
_entity_poly.entity_id
_entity_poly.type
_entity_poly.pdbx_seq_one_letter_code
_entity_poly.pdbx_strand_id
1 'polypeptide(L)'
;MLILLAVSWISLYLNDRAKVTKLSPKDCLALHNLNDLISCLDAFTVSPSFYDSVSYAAAQPTEEENTAWTSVVSSMLDVNANDCSSIKLPSVLEHFYVVTTFSDADSTRSFCILSETTTSINQNYTKGWGSMIVPASAKQISRRLHLSAPHPQADINTPQQAGAIFVLSGAHSLLVSGRFRSAYAMETDCIVPTQPRKGYFKTDPTHDINEPFSIANRAIRDWQNANDGCPSETCAYVQFHGKAAASCAADTMFISSGLGNSNSSLSWYRDPSLDIPARRLRDVARTVFPTWNVTIPPDDPDCALTATSNVFGRLINGVPESNVCMTEANTLTATGEFIHIEQAIVSRQSNVYDQWGEVFKRTFRTSCTEGTVEDSETGICKES
;
A
#
# COMPACT_ATOMS: atom_id res chain seq x y z
N MET A 1 -30.11 -22.00 15.94
CA MET A 1 -30.00 -21.26 14.66
C MET A 1 -28.64 -20.55 14.55
N LEU A 2 -27.54 -21.28 14.83
CA LEU A 2 -26.16 -20.73 14.82
C LEU A 2 -25.14 -21.68 14.14
N ILE A 3 -25.61 -22.79 13.56
CA ILE A 3 -24.76 -23.83 12.94
C ILE A 3 -24.88 -23.83 11.41
N LEU A 4 -25.86 -23.12 10.83
CA LEU A 4 -26.08 -23.04 9.38
C LEU A 4 -25.30 -21.91 8.68
N LEU A 5 -24.68 -20.99 9.42
CA LEU A 5 -23.89 -19.91 8.83
C LEU A 5 -22.41 -20.26 8.62
N ALA A 6 -21.87 -21.30 9.26
CA ALA A 6 -20.47 -21.70 9.06
C ALA A 6 -20.25 -22.61 7.84
N VAL A 7 -21.29 -23.33 7.40
CA VAL A 7 -21.17 -24.31 6.31
C VAL A 7 -21.22 -23.65 4.92
N SER A 8 -21.89 -22.49 4.79
CA SER A 8 -22.00 -21.75 3.52
C SER A 8 -20.65 -21.20 3.01
N TRP A 9 -19.75 -20.79 3.92
CA TRP A 9 -18.44 -20.23 3.56
C TRP A 9 -17.45 -21.27 3.05
N ILE A 10 -17.56 -22.52 3.53
CA ILE A 10 -16.69 -23.61 3.08
C ILE A 10 -17.12 -24.09 1.67
N SER A 11 -18.41 -24.08 1.36
CA SER A 11 -18.93 -24.51 0.05
C SER A 11 -18.59 -23.56 -1.10
N LEU A 12 -18.42 -22.26 -0.86
CA LEU A 12 -17.94 -21.31 -1.88
C LEU A 12 -16.42 -21.43 -2.13
N TYR A 13 -15.66 -21.94 -1.16
CA TYR A 13 -14.21 -22.11 -1.29
C TYR A 13 -13.79 -23.46 -1.91
N LEU A 14 -14.68 -24.46 -1.92
CA LEU A 14 -14.35 -25.83 -2.33
C LEU A 14 -14.87 -26.23 -3.72
N ASN A 15 -15.82 -25.50 -4.30
CA ASN A 15 -16.51 -25.98 -5.51
C ASN A 15 -15.89 -25.54 -6.84
N ASP A 16 -14.76 -24.81 -6.82
CA ASP A 16 -14.04 -24.38 -8.03
C ASP A 16 -12.67 -25.07 -8.21
N ARG A 17 -12.44 -26.21 -7.53
CA ARG A 17 -11.24 -27.06 -7.74
C ARG A 17 -11.40 -28.00 -8.94
N ALA A 18 -11.99 -27.53 -10.04
CA ALA A 18 -12.05 -28.27 -11.29
C ALA A 18 -10.93 -27.80 -12.23
N LYS A 19 -9.90 -28.65 -12.40
CA LYS A 19 -8.78 -28.52 -13.36
C LYS A 19 -7.97 -27.22 -13.25
N VAL A 20 -7.24 -27.07 -12.15
CA VAL A 20 -6.20 -26.04 -12.03
C VAL A 20 -4.96 -26.52 -12.79
N THR A 21 -4.81 -26.10 -14.05
CA THR A 21 -3.48 -25.80 -14.60
C THR A 21 -2.72 -25.04 -13.53
N LYS A 22 -1.53 -25.49 -13.13
CA LYS A 22 -0.72 -24.86 -12.06
C LYS A 22 -0.59 -23.36 -12.34
N LEU A 23 -1.48 -22.56 -11.74
CA LEU A 23 -1.50 -21.12 -11.87
C LEU A 23 -0.23 -20.60 -11.19
N SER A 24 0.59 -19.89 -11.94
CA SER A 24 1.71 -19.10 -11.45
C SER A 24 1.31 -17.62 -11.41
N PRO A 25 1.90 -16.78 -10.53
CA PRO A 25 1.72 -15.34 -10.58
C PRO A 25 1.99 -14.76 -11.97
N LYS A 26 2.89 -15.39 -12.74
CA LYS A 26 3.18 -14.98 -14.11
C LYS A 26 1.95 -15.06 -15.03
N ASP A 27 1.04 -16.00 -14.78
CA ASP A 27 -0.19 -16.16 -15.57
C ASP A 27 -1.15 -14.96 -15.35
N CYS A 28 -1.07 -14.30 -14.19
CA CYS A 28 -1.84 -13.08 -13.92
C CYS A 28 -1.45 -11.93 -14.87
N LEU A 29 -0.21 -11.91 -15.39
CA LEU A 29 0.27 -10.86 -16.30
C LEU A 29 -0.38 -10.92 -17.68
N ALA A 30 -1.14 -11.97 -17.99
CA ALA A 30 -1.92 -12.10 -19.22
C ALA A 30 -3.34 -11.49 -19.11
N LEU A 31 -3.73 -11.00 -17.94
CA LEU A 31 -5.02 -10.34 -17.73
C LEU A 31 -5.08 -8.97 -18.44
N HIS A 32 -6.28 -8.44 -18.62
CA HIS A 32 -6.51 -7.26 -19.45
C HIS A 32 -6.72 -5.95 -18.70
N ASN A 33 -7.04 -6.01 -17.40
CA ASN A 33 -7.16 -4.82 -16.57
C ASN A 33 -6.41 -4.99 -15.25
N LEU A 34 -6.02 -3.86 -14.66
CA LEU A 34 -5.16 -3.81 -13.48
C LEU A 34 -5.87 -4.34 -12.23
N ASN A 35 -7.20 -4.17 -12.13
CA ASN A 35 -7.98 -4.65 -11.00
C ASN A 35 -7.99 -6.18 -10.93
N ASP A 36 -8.15 -6.85 -12.07
CA ASP A 36 -8.08 -8.30 -12.20
C ASP A 36 -6.65 -8.79 -11.96
N LEU A 37 -5.63 -8.08 -12.49
CA LEU A 37 -4.23 -8.38 -12.21
C LEU A 37 -3.94 -8.38 -10.71
N ILE A 38 -4.32 -7.31 -10.01
CA ILE A 38 -4.08 -7.18 -8.56
C ILE A 38 -4.84 -8.24 -7.79
N SER A 39 -6.09 -8.53 -8.17
CA SER A 39 -6.88 -9.59 -7.55
C SER A 39 -6.25 -10.97 -7.75
N CYS A 40 -5.70 -11.24 -8.94
CA CYS A 40 -4.97 -12.47 -9.22
C CYS A 40 -3.67 -12.57 -8.42
N LEU A 41 -2.87 -11.50 -8.35
CA LEU A 41 -1.63 -11.47 -7.58
C LEU A 41 -1.87 -11.59 -6.06
N ASP A 42 -2.93 -11.00 -5.53
CA ASP A 42 -3.30 -11.09 -4.11
C ASP A 42 -3.68 -12.53 -3.70
N ALA A 43 -4.16 -13.35 -4.63
CA ALA A 43 -4.46 -14.76 -4.38
C ALA A 43 -3.22 -15.60 -4.03
N PHE A 44 -2.02 -15.14 -4.42
CA PHE A 44 -0.75 -15.81 -4.12
C PHE A 44 -0.10 -15.35 -2.81
N THR A 45 -0.71 -14.40 -2.09
CA THR A 45 -0.16 -13.90 -0.81
C THR A 45 0.17 -15.05 0.13
N VAL A 46 1.40 -15.05 0.68
CA VAL A 46 1.86 -16.11 1.58
C VAL A 46 0.96 -16.17 2.80
N SER A 47 0.32 -17.31 3.01
CA SER A 47 -0.71 -17.51 4.03
C SER A 47 -0.18 -17.33 5.47
N PRO A 48 -1.06 -17.09 6.45
CA PRO A 48 -0.69 -17.06 7.87
C PRO A 48 0.01 -18.36 8.31
N SER A 49 1.02 -18.24 9.18
CA SER A 49 1.75 -19.38 9.78
C SER A 49 2.33 -20.36 8.75
N PHE A 50 2.66 -19.86 7.55
CA PHE A 50 3.24 -20.66 6.48
C PHE A 50 4.70 -21.01 6.75
N TYR A 51 5.47 -20.04 7.25
CA TYR A 51 6.90 -20.23 7.48
C TYR A 51 7.19 -20.83 8.86
N ASP A 52 8.18 -21.71 8.89
CA ASP A 52 9.01 -21.98 10.07
C ASP A 52 10.29 -21.15 10.03
N SER A 53 11.20 -21.34 10.99
CA SER A 53 12.44 -20.56 11.05
C SER A 53 13.35 -20.75 9.83
N VAL A 54 13.41 -21.96 9.28
CA VAL A 54 14.29 -22.32 8.16
C VAL A 54 13.75 -21.73 6.85
N SER A 55 12.46 -21.94 6.59
CA SER A 55 11.79 -21.44 5.38
C SER A 55 11.63 -19.92 5.40
N TYR A 56 11.40 -19.30 6.57
CA TYR A 56 11.45 -17.85 6.71
C TYR A 56 12.82 -17.31 6.34
N ALA A 57 13.89 -17.87 6.89
CA ALA A 57 15.26 -17.43 6.59
C ALA A 57 15.60 -17.58 5.10
N ALA A 58 15.17 -18.67 4.45
CA ALA A 58 15.35 -18.87 3.01
C ALA A 58 14.52 -17.91 2.14
N ALA A 59 13.39 -17.44 2.67
CA ALA A 59 12.52 -16.48 2.00
C ALA A 59 12.98 -15.02 2.19
N GLN A 60 13.86 -14.73 3.15
CA GLN A 60 14.43 -13.39 3.29
C GLN A 60 15.46 -13.09 2.18
N PRO A 61 15.55 -11.84 1.73
CA PRO A 61 16.59 -11.42 0.79
C PRO A 61 17.98 -11.51 1.43
N THR A 62 18.94 -12.02 0.67
CA THR A 62 20.37 -11.83 0.92
C THR A 62 20.76 -10.35 0.76
N GLU A 63 21.99 -9.99 1.15
CA GLU A 63 22.50 -8.62 0.98
C GLU A 63 22.53 -8.18 -0.50
N GLU A 64 22.95 -9.08 -1.38
CA GLU A 64 22.98 -8.86 -2.83
C GLU A 64 21.56 -8.69 -3.39
N GLU A 65 20.63 -9.56 -2.99
CA GLU A 65 19.21 -9.44 -3.36
C GLU A 65 18.56 -8.17 -2.82
N ASN A 66 18.88 -7.73 -1.60
CA ASN A 66 18.38 -6.48 -1.03
C ASN A 66 18.87 -5.25 -1.81
N THR A 67 20.14 -5.26 -2.21
CA THR A 67 20.72 -4.21 -3.05
C THR A 67 20.03 -4.18 -4.41
N ALA A 68 19.84 -5.35 -5.02
CA ALA A 68 19.13 -5.50 -6.29
C ALA A 68 17.66 -5.05 -6.18
N TRP A 69 16.96 -5.44 -5.11
CA TRP A 69 15.57 -5.09 -4.85
C TRP A 69 15.38 -3.57 -4.72
N THR A 70 16.22 -2.93 -3.91
CA THR A 70 16.23 -1.47 -3.75
C THR A 70 16.50 -0.78 -5.08
N SER A 71 17.50 -1.26 -5.84
CA SER A 71 17.87 -0.69 -7.14
C SER A 71 16.75 -0.77 -8.18
N VAL A 72 16.05 -1.92 -8.29
CA VAL A 72 14.94 -2.05 -9.24
C VAL A 72 13.73 -1.23 -8.80
N VAL A 73 13.43 -1.15 -7.49
CA VAL A 73 12.36 -0.29 -6.95
C VAL A 73 12.60 1.19 -7.31
N SER A 74 13.82 1.69 -7.14
CA SER A 74 14.16 3.06 -7.57
C SER A 74 14.06 3.22 -9.09
N SER A 75 14.55 2.24 -9.87
CA SER A 75 14.49 2.29 -11.34
C SER A 75 13.05 2.30 -11.87
N MET A 76 12.11 1.67 -11.17
CA MET A 76 10.68 1.73 -11.50
C MET A 76 10.11 3.16 -11.38
N LEU A 77 10.68 4.01 -10.53
CA LEU A 77 10.20 5.40 -10.37
C LEU A 77 10.71 6.35 -11.48
N ASP A 78 11.78 5.96 -12.18
CA ASP A 78 12.44 6.74 -13.25
C ASP A 78 11.89 6.48 -14.67
N VAL A 79 10.75 5.78 -14.79
CA VAL A 79 10.25 5.32 -16.09
C VAL A 79 9.80 6.47 -17.00
N ASN A 80 10.30 6.48 -18.23
CA ASN A 80 10.06 7.56 -19.19
C ASN A 80 9.84 7.11 -20.66
N ALA A 81 9.76 5.80 -20.93
CA ALA A 81 9.83 5.26 -22.30
C ALA A 81 8.47 4.86 -22.93
N ASN A 82 7.35 5.05 -22.23
CA ASN A 82 6.02 4.49 -22.57
C ASN A 82 5.99 2.94 -22.55
N ASP A 83 7.05 2.30 -22.06
CA ASP A 83 7.19 0.88 -21.81
C ASP A 83 8.14 0.66 -20.61
N CYS A 84 8.50 -0.60 -20.33
CA CYS A 84 9.37 -0.96 -19.21
C CYS A 84 10.78 -1.35 -19.63
N SER A 85 11.17 -1.08 -20.87
CA SER A 85 12.44 -1.52 -21.46
C SER A 85 13.67 -0.87 -20.81
N SER A 86 13.50 0.32 -20.21
CA SER A 86 14.55 1.02 -19.48
C SER A 86 14.86 0.39 -18.11
N ILE A 87 13.95 -0.42 -17.57
CA ILE A 87 14.07 -1.02 -16.25
C ILE A 87 14.82 -2.34 -16.38
N LYS A 88 16.08 -2.34 -15.94
CA LYS A 88 16.89 -3.55 -15.91
C LYS A 88 16.65 -4.30 -14.61
N LEU A 89 16.11 -5.51 -14.71
CA LEU A 89 16.04 -6.41 -13.57
C LEU A 89 17.43 -6.99 -13.29
N PRO A 90 18.01 -6.84 -12.09
CA PRO A 90 19.30 -7.45 -11.79
C PRO A 90 19.22 -8.98 -11.86
N SER A 91 20.26 -9.61 -12.41
CA SER A 91 20.31 -11.07 -12.65
C SER A 91 19.99 -11.93 -11.42
N VAL A 92 20.33 -11.45 -10.23
CA VAL A 92 20.07 -12.12 -8.95
C VAL A 92 18.57 -12.29 -8.70
N LEU A 93 17.73 -11.42 -9.27
CA LEU A 93 16.26 -11.46 -9.15
C LEU A 93 15.57 -12.16 -10.33
N GLU A 94 16.21 -12.29 -11.49
CA GLU A 94 15.59 -12.79 -12.73
C GLU A 94 15.02 -14.21 -12.61
N HIS A 95 15.49 -15.00 -11.66
CA HIS A 95 15.01 -16.36 -11.46
C HIS A 95 13.67 -16.45 -10.70
N PHE A 96 13.20 -15.34 -10.10
CA PHE A 96 11.94 -15.32 -9.36
C PHE A 96 11.12 -14.02 -9.51
N TYR A 97 11.66 -12.96 -10.10
CA TYR A 97 10.92 -11.74 -10.44
C TYR A 97 10.93 -11.47 -11.94
N VAL A 98 9.97 -10.65 -12.37
CA VAL A 98 9.93 -10.06 -13.71
C VAL A 98 9.47 -8.61 -13.64
N VAL A 99 9.94 -7.80 -14.59
CA VAL A 99 9.37 -6.49 -14.90
C VAL A 99 8.63 -6.61 -16.22
N THR A 100 7.33 -6.31 -16.23
CA THR A 100 6.46 -6.48 -17.40
C THR A 100 5.74 -5.19 -17.73
N THR A 101 5.70 -4.83 -19.02
CA THR A 101 4.78 -3.81 -19.54
C THR A 101 3.39 -4.39 -19.61
N PHE A 102 2.45 -3.78 -18.90
CA PHE A 102 1.06 -4.19 -18.81
C PHE A 102 0.18 -3.09 -19.40
N SER A 103 -0.55 -3.41 -20.47
CA SER A 103 -1.51 -2.49 -21.09
C SER A 103 -2.89 -2.72 -20.47
N ASP A 104 -3.39 -1.70 -19.79
CA ASP A 104 -4.69 -1.74 -19.11
C ASP A 104 -5.81 -1.34 -20.08
N ALA A 105 -6.70 -2.29 -20.36
CA ALA A 105 -7.78 -2.13 -21.32
C ALA A 105 -8.83 -1.09 -20.88
N ASP A 106 -9.03 -0.92 -19.56
CA ASP A 106 -10.07 -0.06 -19.01
C ASP A 106 -9.68 1.42 -19.02
N SER A 107 -8.42 1.74 -18.70
CA SER A 107 -7.90 3.12 -18.68
C SER A 107 -7.13 3.51 -19.94
N THR A 108 -6.85 2.56 -20.84
CA THR A 108 -5.97 2.73 -22.03
C THR A 108 -4.53 3.13 -21.70
N ARG A 109 -4.14 3.10 -20.42
CA ARG A 109 -2.79 3.39 -19.94
C ARG A 109 -1.95 2.11 -19.94
N SER A 110 -0.63 2.30 -19.83
CA SER A 110 0.29 1.18 -19.66
C SER A 110 1.07 1.37 -18.37
N PHE A 111 1.39 0.25 -17.73
CA PHE A 111 2.04 0.21 -16.42
C PHE A 111 3.26 -0.71 -16.48
N CYS A 112 4.24 -0.43 -15.64
CA CYS A 112 5.32 -1.36 -15.35
C CYS A 112 5.01 -2.11 -14.07
N ILE A 113 5.05 -3.44 -14.16
CA ILE A 113 4.72 -4.36 -13.07
C ILE A 113 5.98 -5.12 -12.69
N LEU A 114 6.51 -4.87 -11.50
CA LEU A 114 7.50 -5.71 -10.84
C LEU A 114 6.75 -6.74 -9.98
N SER A 115 6.83 -8.02 -10.35
CA SER A 115 6.10 -9.09 -9.65
C SER A 115 6.91 -10.37 -9.56
N GLU A 116 6.71 -11.12 -8.49
CA GLU A 116 7.28 -12.46 -8.33
C GLU A 116 6.60 -13.41 -9.32
N THR A 117 7.32 -14.38 -9.86
CA THR A 117 6.84 -15.32 -10.90
C THR A 117 6.77 -16.76 -10.42
N THR A 118 7.28 -17.04 -9.23
CA THR A 118 7.42 -18.41 -8.71
C THR A 118 6.38 -18.69 -7.64
N THR A 119 5.92 -19.94 -7.60
CA THR A 119 4.97 -20.44 -6.60
C THR A 119 5.59 -21.52 -5.74
N SER A 120 5.26 -21.50 -4.46
CA SER A 120 5.48 -22.60 -3.53
C SER A 120 4.25 -23.52 -3.43
N ILE A 121 4.25 -24.40 -2.43
CA ILE A 121 3.11 -25.23 -2.07
C ILE A 121 1.87 -24.36 -1.81
N ASN A 122 0.69 -24.91 -2.08
CA ASN A 122 -0.60 -24.24 -1.92
C ASN A 122 -0.82 -22.98 -2.75
N GLN A 123 -0.05 -22.77 -3.84
CA GLN A 123 -0.17 -21.58 -4.70
C GLN A 123 0.15 -20.26 -3.97
N ASN A 124 1.03 -20.30 -2.96
CA ASN A 124 1.58 -19.08 -2.38
C ASN A 124 2.82 -18.64 -3.18
N TYR A 125 3.21 -17.37 -3.06
CA TYR A 125 4.53 -16.90 -3.46
C TYR A 125 5.63 -17.75 -2.80
N THR A 126 6.76 -17.88 -3.48
CA THR A 126 7.96 -18.55 -2.96
C THR A 126 8.67 -17.67 -1.94
N LYS A 127 8.78 -16.37 -2.24
CA LYS A 127 9.44 -15.36 -1.42
C LYS A 127 8.41 -14.45 -0.77
N GLY A 128 7.47 -13.90 -1.54
CA GLY A 128 6.41 -12.99 -1.08
C GLY A 128 6.90 -11.59 -0.73
N TRP A 129 7.89 -11.03 -1.44
CA TRP A 129 8.43 -9.70 -1.14
C TRP A 129 7.49 -8.55 -1.52
N GLY A 130 6.51 -8.84 -2.37
CA GLY A 130 5.48 -7.91 -2.82
C GLY A 130 5.57 -7.60 -4.30
N SER A 131 4.65 -6.77 -4.77
CA SER A 131 4.60 -6.30 -6.14
C SER A 131 4.59 -4.77 -6.16
N MET A 132 5.28 -4.19 -7.14
CA MET A 132 5.31 -2.75 -7.36
C MET A 132 4.79 -2.42 -8.76
N ILE A 133 3.96 -1.40 -8.83
CA ILE A 133 3.29 -0.95 -10.04
C ILE A 133 3.52 0.55 -10.20
N VAL A 134 3.91 0.98 -11.39
CA VAL A 134 4.13 2.39 -11.77
C VAL A 134 3.58 2.64 -13.17
N PRO A 135 3.21 3.89 -13.53
CA PRO A 135 2.92 4.22 -14.92
C PRO A 135 4.13 3.93 -15.82
N ALA A 136 3.88 3.43 -17.04
CA ALA A 136 4.95 3.16 -18.01
C ALA A 136 5.57 4.45 -18.61
N SER A 137 5.11 5.62 -18.16
CA SER A 137 5.58 6.92 -18.61
C SER A 137 5.35 7.99 -17.55
N ALA A 138 6.35 8.83 -17.29
CA ALA A 138 6.21 10.00 -16.43
C ALA A 138 5.08 10.95 -16.85
N LYS A 139 4.71 10.96 -18.14
CA LYS A 139 3.57 11.74 -18.68
C LYS A 139 2.21 11.31 -18.13
N GLN A 140 2.11 10.08 -17.64
CA GLN A 140 0.88 9.53 -17.07
C GLN A 140 0.77 9.75 -15.56
N ILE A 141 1.79 10.33 -14.93
CA ILE A 141 1.76 10.68 -13.51
C ILE A 141 1.03 12.03 -13.41
N SER A 142 -0.06 12.04 -12.65
CA SER A 142 -0.85 13.24 -12.35
C SER A 142 -0.60 13.77 -10.96
N ARG A 143 -0.18 12.90 -10.04
CA ARG A 143 0.07 13.19 -8.63
C ARG A 143 1.21 12.29 -8.15
N ARG A 144 2.11 12.83 -7.33
CA ARG A 144 3.21 12.07 -6.70
C ARG A 144 2.72 11.31 -5.48
N LEU A 145 1.64 10.55 -5.66
CA LEU A 145 1.08 9.69 -4.64
C LEU A 145 1.78 8.33 -4.69
N HIS A 146 2.26 7.89 -3.53
CA HIS A 146 2.79 6.56 -3.31
C HIS A 146 1.80 5.77 -2.47
N LEU A 147 1.00 4.94 -3.13
CA LEU A 147 -0.04 4.15 -2.51
C LEU A 147 0.51 2.80 -2.08
N SER A 148 0.04 2.26 -0.96
CA SER A 148 0.42 0.91 -0.57
C SER A 148 -0.63 0.16 0.24
N ALA A 149 -0.63 -1.16 0.09
CA ALA A 149 -1.46 -2.10 0.82
C ALA A 149 -0.55 -3.12 1.55
N PRO A 150 -0.20 -2.86 2.82
CA PRO A 150 0.75 -3.70 3.55
C PRO A 150 0.15 -5.03 4.01
N HIS A 151 -1.18 -5.15 4.14
CA HIS A 151 -1.84 -6.28 4.78
C HIS A 151 -2.77 -7.03 3.81
N PRO A 152 -2.25 -7.59 2.70
CA PRO A 152 -3.04 -8.39 1.76
C PRO A 152 -3.73 -9.55 2.49
N GLN A 153 -4.95 -9.86 2.08
CA GLN A 153 -5.88 -10.83 2.69
C GLN A 153 -6.28 -10.57 4.17
N ALA A 154 -5.40 -10.04 5.02
CA ALA A 154 -5.71 -9.65 6.39
C ALA A 154 -6.68 -8.46 6.43
N ASP A 155 -6.41 -7.48 5.57
CA ASP A 155 -7.18 -6.25 5.43
C ASP A 155 -8.03 -6.30 4.15
N ILE A 156 -8.64 -7.45 3.85
CA ILE A 156 -9.62 -7.75 2.76
C ILE A 156 -9.95 -6.56 1.84
N ASN A 157 -9.67 -6.69 0.55
CA ASN A 157 -9.92 -5.69 -0.50
C ASN A 157 -9.04 -4.43 -0.47
N THR A 158 -8.12 -4.24 0.49
CA THR A 158 -7.19 -3.09 0.45
C THR A 158 -6.24 -3.11 -0.76
N PRO A 159 -5.69 -4.26 -1.23
CA PRO A 159 -4.89 -4.26 -2.46
C PRO A 159 -5.68 -3.78 -3.68
N GLN A 160 -6.90 -4.29 -3.86
CA GLN A 160 -7.78 -3.97 -4.98
C GLN A 160 -8.21 -2.50 -4.93
N GLN A 161 -8.53 -1.98 -3.74
CA GLN A 161 -8.83 -0.57 -3.54
C GLN A 161 -7.64 0.32 -3.87
N ALA A 162 -6.44 0.00 -3.38
CA ALA A 162 -5.23 0.75 -3.67
C ALA A 162 -4.91 0.72 -5.18
N GLY A 163 -5.15 -0.42 -5.83
CA GLY A 163 -5.14 -0.60 -7.29
C GLY A 163 -6.02 0.36 -8.05
N ALA A 164 -7.31 0.37 -7.73
CA ALA A 164 -8.28 1.24 -8.38
C ALA A 164 -7.93 2.71 -8.17
N ILE A 165 -7.57 3.12 -6.94
CA ILE A 165 -7.20 4.50 -6.63
C ILE A 165 -5.90 4.89 -7.35
N PHE A 166 -4.94 3.99 -7.49
CA PHE A 166 -3.70 4.24 -8.25
C PHE A 166 -4.02 4.66 -9.69
N VAL A 167 -4.93 3.93 -10.36
CA VAL A 167 -5.37 4.27 -11.72
C VAL A 167 -6.17 5.58 -11.71
N LEU A 168 -7.22 5.67 -10.90
CA LEU A 168 -8.19 6.77 -10.89
C LEU A 168 -7.58 8.12 -10.47
N SER A 169 -6.55 8.12 -9.62
CA SER A 169 -5.88 9.35 -9.18
C SER A 169 -4.68 9.75 -10.06
N GLY A 170 -4.25 8.88 -10.98
CA GLY A 170 -2.99 9.08 -11.70
C GLY A 170 -1.79 9.13 -10.76
N ALA A 171 -1.76 8.24 -9.77
CA ALA A 171 -0.68 8.13 -8.78
C ALA A 171 0.64 7.69 -9.43
N HIS A 172 1.75 7.87 -8.71
CA HIS A 172 3.10 7.56 -9.18
C HIS A 172 3.45 6.09 -8.93
N SER A 173 3.13 5.56 -7.76
CA SER A 173 3.41 4.15 -7.47
C SER A 173 2.34 3.49 -6.62
N LEU A 174 2.21 2.17 -6.80
CA LEU A 174 1.48 1.28 -5.92
C LEU A 174 2.41 0.15 -5.47
N LEU A 175 2.46 -0.09 -4.16
CA LEU A 175 3.19 -1.19 -3.55
C LEU A 175 2.24 -2.09 -2.75
N VAL A 176 2.21 -3.39 -3.06
CA VAL A 176 1.40 -4.38 -2.35
C VAL A 176 2.33 -5.42 -1.73
N SER A 177 2.18 -5.70 -0.43
CA SER A 177 2.96 -6.76 0.21
C SER A 177 2.62 -8.14 -0.39
N GLY A 178 3.57 -9.08 -0.37
CA GLY A 178 3.34 -10.46 -0.84
C GLY A 178 3.08 -11.46 0.29
N ARG A 179 3.08 -11.00 1.54
CA ARG A 179 2.92 -11.86 2.73
C ARG A 179 1.76 -11.38 3.59
N PHE A 180 1.03 -12.34 4.13
CA PHE A 180 0.17 -12.09 5.26
C PHE A 180 1.03 -11.62 6.45
N ARG A 181 0.55 -10.65 7.24
CA ARG A 181 1.34 -10.06 8.33
C ARG A 181 1.88 -11.06 9.35
N SER A 182 1.23 -12.21 9.50
CA SER A 182 1.64 -13.33 10.36
C SER A 182 2.07 -14.58 9.59
N ALA A 183 2.58 -14.43 8.36
CA ALA A 183 3.10 -15.54 7.56
C ALA A 183 4.23 -16.30 8.28
N TYR A 184 5.05 -15.60 9.06
CA TYR A 184 5.92 -16.19 10.08
C TYR A 184 5.44 -15.74 11.45
N ALA A 185 4.89 -16.67 12.23
CA ALA A 185 4.27 -16.38 13.52
C ALA A 185 5.29 -16.20 14.66
N MET A 186 6.37 -15.48 14.39
CA MET A 186 7.38 -15.07 15.36
C MET A 186 7.35 -13.56 15.53
N GLU A 187 7.50 -13.10 16.76
CA GLU A 187 7.48 -11.67 17.07
C GLU A 187 8.68 -10.94 16.46
N THR A 188 8.45 -9.71 16.01
CA THR A 188 9.52 -8.81 15.57
C THR A 188 10.31 -8.29 16.76
N ASP A 189 11.60 -8.09 16.56
CA ASP A 189 12.49 -7.44 17.53
C ASP A 189 12.40 -5.90 17.44
N CYS A 190 11.68 -5.36 16.45
CA CYS A 190 11.60 -3.93 16.18
C CYS A 190 10.54 -3.23 17.03
N ILE A 191 9.26 -3.38 16.69
CA ILE A 191 8.15 -2.83 17.48
C ILE A 191 7.80 -3.80 18.60
N VAL A 192 8.44 -3.62 19.76
CA VAL A 192 8.14 -4.41 20.95
C VAL A 192 6.99 -3.75 21.74
N PRO A 193 5.82 -4.38 21.83
CA PRO A 193 4.68 -3.81 22.54
C PRO A 193 4.94 -3.74 24.04
N THR A 194 4.48 -2.68 24.69
CA THR A 194 4.52 -2.55 26.16
C THR A 194 3.50 -3.47 26.86
N GLN A 195 2.56 -4.05 26.10
CA GLN A 195 1.53 -4.97 26.60
C GLN A 195 1.78 -6.40 26.12
N PRO A 196 1.83 -7.41 27.01
CA PRO A 196 2.20 -8.80 26.66
C PRO A 196 1.28 -9.54 25.68
N ARG A 197 0.14 -8.95 25.27
CA ARG A 197 -0.88 -9.60 24.42
C ARG A 197 -1.02 -8.98 23.02
N LYS A 198 -0.17 -8.02 22.66
CA LYS A 198 -0.23 -7.32 21.37
C LYS A 198 1.03 -7.53 20.54
N GLY A 199 1.49 -8.77 20.33
CA GLY A 199 2.70 -9.02 19.52
C GLY A 199 2.53 -8.58 18.06
N TYR A 200 3.58 -7.96 17.50
CA TYR A 200 3.74 -7.76 16.06
C TYR A 200 4.69 -8.81 15.52
N PHE A 201 4.51 -9.22 14.26
CA PHE A 201 5.27 -10.35 13.69
C PHE A 201 6.41 -9.86 12.80
N LYS A 202 7.43 -10.71 12.63
CA LYS A 202 8.53 -10.46 11.69
C LYS A 202 8.07 -10.25 10.26
N THR A 203 6.96 -10.86 9.87
CA THR A 203 6.35 -10.70 8.55
C THR A 203 5.32 -9.58 8.45
N ASP A 204 5.17 -8.75 9.50
CA ASP A 204 4.25 -7.63 9.46
C ASP A 204 4.91 -6.43 8.76
N PRO A 205 4.46 -6.05 7.55
CA PRO A 205 5.16 -5.07 6.72
C PRO A 205 5.21 -3.66 7.29
N THR A 206 4.35 -3.35 8.27
CA THR A 206 4.32 -2.04 8.94
C THR A 206 5.10 -2.01 10.25
N HIS A 207 5.55 -3.16 10.76
CA HIS A 207 6.14 -3.28 12.11
C HIS A 207 7.53 -3.93 12.14
N ASP A 208 8.03 -4.44 11.02
CA ASP A 208 9.41 -4.92 10.88
C ASP A 208 10.16 -4.14 9.80
N ILE A 209 11.35 -3.64 10.12
CA ILE A 209 12.19 -2.88 9.17
C ILE A 209 12.89 -3.77 8.14
N ASN A 210 12.99 -5.07 8.40
CA ASN A 210 13.63 -6.04 7.52
C ASN A 210 12.65 -6.67 6.52
N GLU A 211 11.34 -6.41 6.66
CA GLU A 211 10.40 -6.89 5.64
C GLU A 211 10.66 -6.18 4.30
N PRO A 212 10.71 -6.92 3.18
CA PRO A 212 11.00 -6.35 1.85
C PRO A 212 10.07 -5.22 1.41
N PHE A 213 8.82 -5.23 1.89
CA PHE A 213 7.87 -4.13 1.70
C PHE A 213 8.31 -2.85 2.43
N SER A 214 8.84 -2.96 3.65
CA SER A 214 9.40 -1.83 4.40
C SER A 214 10.65 -1.31 3.70
N ILE A 215 11.51 -2.20 3.21
CA ILE A 215 12.70 -1.86 2.40
C ILE A 215 12.30 -1.10 1.12
N ALA A 216 11.30 -1.58 0.38
CA ALA A 216 10.80 -0.92 -0.82
C ALA A 216 10.23 0.47 -0.53
N ASN A 217 9.45 0.65 0.54
CA ASN A 217 8.95 1.97 0.94
C ASN A 217 10.09 2.96 1.26
N ARG A 218 11.18 2.50 1.90
CA ARG A 218 12.37 3.33 2.13
C ARG A 218 13.02 3.76 0.81
N ALA A 219 13.19 2.82 -0.13
CA ALA A 219 13.72 3.11 -1.46
C ALA A 219 12.85 4.13 -2.22
N ILE A 220 11.51 4.01 -2.14
CA ILE A 220 10.56 4.96 -2.73
C ILE A 220 10.73 6.34 -2.11
N ARG A 221 10.79 6.43 -0.78
CA ARG A 221 10.98 7.70 -0.06
C ARG A 221 12.30 8.37 -0.41
N ASP A 222 13.39 7.61 -0.43
CA ASP A 222 14.71 8.15 -0.70
C ASP A 222 14.80 8.66 -2.14
N TRP A 223 14.19 7.96 -3.09
CA TRP A 223 14.02 8.44 -4.46
C TRP A 223 13.22 9.74 -4.49
N GLN A 224 12.07 9.82 -3.81
CA GLN A 224 11.22 11.02 -3.83
C GLN A 224 11.92 12.23 -3.19
N ASN A 225 12.68 12.01 -2.11
CA ASN A 225 13.49 13.05 -1.48
C ASN A 225 14.61 13.57 -2.40
N ALA A 226 15.20 12.70 -3.23
CA ALA A 226 16.17 13.08 -4.24
C ALA A 226 15.54 13.80 -5.46
N ASN A 227 14.21 13.68 -5.64
CA ASN A 227 13.45 14.20 -6.78
C ASN A 227 12.38 15.22 -6.34
N ASP A 228 12.84 16.36 -5.80
CA ASP A 228 12.04 17.52 -5.35
C ASP A 228 11.21 17.34 -4.07
N GLY A 229 11.37 16.24 -3.34
CA GLY A 229 10.66 16.01 -2.07
C GLY A 229 9.17 15.76 -2.27
N CYS A 230 8.37 15.91 -1.22
CA CYS A 230 6.95 15.56 -1.22
C CYS A 230 6.04 16.78 -0.90
N PRO A 231 5.81 17.68 -1.86
CA PRO A 231 4.93 18.84 -1.66
C PRO A 231 3.51 18.39 -1.27
N SER A 232 2.99 18.92 -0.16
CA SER A 232 1.75 18.45 0.46
C SER A 232 0.55 18.50 -0.48
N GLU A 233 0.53 19.42 -1.44
CA GLU A 233 -0.57 19.63 -2.38
C GLU A 233 -0.63 18.57 -3.49
N THR A 234 0.47 17.89 -3.80
CA THR A 234 0.57 16.93 -4.94
C THR A 234 1.15 15.57 -4.56
N CYS A 235 1.69 15.43 -3.34
CA CYS A 235 2.39 14.25 -2.88
C CYS A 235 1.90 13.78 -1.50
N ALA A 236 1.89 12.46 -1.32
CA ALA A 236 1.72 11.78 -0.03
C ALA A 236 2.11 10.31 -0.14
N TYR A 237 2.47 9.72 1.00
CA TYR A 237 2.62 8.27 1.16
C TYR A 237 1.39 7.74 1.88
N VAL A 238 0.58 6.96 1.18
CA VAL A 238 -0.73 6.53 1.66
C VAL A 238 -0.75 5.02 1.86
N GLN A 239 -1.10 4.59 3.08
CA GLN A 239 -1.25 3.17 3.41
C GLN A 239 -2.72 2.85 3.70
N PHE A 240 -3.25 1.90 2.92
CA PHE A 240 -4.61 1.42 3.06
C PHE A 240 -4.67 0.23 4.01
N HIS A 241 -5.40 0.41 5.11
CA HIS A 241 -5.65 -0.62 6.11
C HIS A 241 -7.14 -0.92 6.27
N GLY A 242 -7.40 -2.07 6.84
CA GLY A 242 -8.74 -2.57 7.17
C GLY A 242 -8.87 -2.81 8.67
N LYS A 243 -9.91 -2.24 9.27
CA LYS A 243 -10.19 -2.45 10.69
C LYS A 243 -11.29 -3.50 10.91
N ALA A 244 -11.19 -4.21 12.02
CA ALA A 244 -12.27 -5.08 12.49
C ALA A 244 -13.50 -4.25 12.91
N ALA A 245 -14.69 -4.83 12.84
CA ALA A 245 -15.94 -4.12 13.14
C ALA A 245 -15.98 -3.52 14.55
N ALA A 246 -15.35 -4.18 15.53
CA ALA A 246 -15.27 -3.70 16.91
C ALA A 246 -14.18 -2.63 17.15
N SER A 247 -13.22 -2.50 16.24
CA SER A 247 -12.11 -1.55 16.37
C SER A 247 -12.51 -0.20 15.79
N CYS A 248 -12.48 0.85 16.63
CA CYS A 248 -12.99 2.19 16.29
C CYS A 248 -14.37 2.10 15.62
N ALA A 249 -15.31 1.43 16.29
CA ALA A 249 -16.55 0.94 15.68
C ALA A 249 -17.44 2.06 15.10
N ALA A 250 -17.33 3.28 15.64
CA ALA A 250 -18.06 4.44 15.15
C ALA A 250 -17.56 4.93 13.78
N ASP A 251 -16.29 4.68 13.44
CA ASP A 251 -15.68 5.19 12.22
C ASP A 251 -15.96 4.26 11.03
N THR A 252 -16.37 4.85 9.92
CA THR A 252 -16.28 4.18 8.61
C THR A 252 -14.86 4.27 8.08
N MET A 253 -14.20 5.41 8.27
CA MET A 253 -12.79 5.64 8.00
C MET A 253 -12.17 6.45 9.14
N PHE A 254 -11.02 6.02 9.61
CA PHE A 254 -10.17 6.77 10.52
C PHE A 254 -8.84 7.08 9.83
N ILE A 255 -8.54 8.36 9.63
CA ILE A 255 -7.38 8.83 8.87
C ILE A 255 -6.37 9.42 9.85
N SER A 256 -5.12 8.99 9.81
CA SER A 256 -4.06 9.54 10.66
C SER A 256 -2.75 9.76 9.90
N SER A 257 -1.89 10.61 10.46
CA SER A 257 -0.51 10.88 10.06
C SER A 257 0.52 10.24 11.00
N GLY A 258 0.15 9.25 11.81
CA GLY A 258 1.12 8.49 12.63
C GLY A 258 1.52 9.10 13.98
N LEU A 259 0.78 10.10 14.50
CA LEU A 259 1.20 10.89 15.69
C LEU A 259 0.47 10.55 17.01
N GLY A 260 -0.52 9.66 17.01
CA GLY A 260 -1.27 9.31 18.22
C GLY A 260 -2.25 10.38 18.72
N ASN A 261 -2.75 10.20 19.95
CA ASN A 261 -3.85 10.97 20.55
C ASN A 261 -3.40 11.88 21.72
N SER A 262 -2.10 12.17 21.85
CA SER A 262 -1.61 13.10 22.88
C SER A 262 -2.15 14.52 22.64
N ASN A 263 -2.18 15.36 23.68
CA ASN A 263 -2.64 16.75 23.53
C ASN A 263 -1.85 17.54 22.47
N SER A 264 -0.53 17.32 22.37
CA SER A 264 0.29 17.94 21.32
C SER A 264 -0.10 17.41 19.94
N SER A 265 -0.27 16.10 19.79
CA SER A 265 -0.69 15.47 18.52
C SER A 265 -2.04 15.99 18.06
N LEU A 266 -3.04 16.04 18.95
CA LEU A 266 -4.36 16.57 18.63
C LEU A 266 -4.31 18.07 18.28
N SER A 267 -3.45 18.84 18.93
CA SER A 267 -3.24 20.25 18.61
C SER A 267 -2.61 20.44 17.22
N TRP A 268 -1.65 19.58 16.85
CA TRP A 268 -1.02 19.60 15.52
C TRP A 268 -2.05 19.40 14.39
N TYR A 269 -2.96 18.43 14.51
CA TYR A 269 -4.02 18.26 13.50
C TYR A 269 -5.00 19.44 13.43
N ARG A 270 -5.24 20.12 14.56
CA ARG A 270 -6.16 21.26 14.65
C ARG A 270 -5.54 22.57 14.20
N ASP A 271 -4.22 22.64 14.06
CA ASP A 271 -3.54 23.86 13.65
C ASP A 271 -3.96 24.23 12.21
N PRO A 272 -4.68 25.36 12.03
CA PRO A 272 -5.16 25.76 10.71
C PRO A 272 -4.04 26.34 9.83
N SER A 273 -2.86 26.63 10.39
CA SER A 273 -1.72 27.16 9.65
C SER A 273 -0.90 26.07 8.94
N LEU A 274 -1.01 24.83 9.40
CA LEU A 274 -0.34 23.68 8.78
C LEU A 274 -1.19 23.17 7.62
N ASP A 275 -0.60 22.89 6.46
CA ASP A 275 -1.32 22.22 5.37
C ASP A 275 -1.19 20.69 5.51
N ILE A 276 -2.18 20.03 6.10
CA ILE A 276 -2.11 18.61 6.44
C ILE A 276 -2.95 17.78 5.45
N PRO A 277 -2.32 16.93 4.61
CA PRO A 277 -3.01 16.07 3.66
C PRO A 277 -4.10 15.19 4.26
N ALA A 278 -3.87 14.57 5.43
CA ALA A 278 -4.87 13.76 6.13
C ALA A 278 -6.15 14.55 6.48
N ARG A 279 -6.01 15.83 6.83
CA ARG A 279 -7.15 16.70 7.15
C ARG A 279 -7.95 17.05 5.91
N ARG A 280 -7.28 17.41 4.81
CA ARG A 280 -7.93 17.66 3.51
C ARG A 280 -8.64 16.41 2.99
N LEU A 281 -7.98 15.24 3.08
CA LEU A 281 -8.55 13.96 2.68
C LEU A 281 -9.86 13.68 3.42
N ARG A 282 -9.86 13.82 4.76
CA ARG A 282 -11.06 13.69 5.58
C ARG A 282 -12.17 14.66 5.13
N ASP A 283 -11.84 15.94 4.95
CA ASP A 283 -12.84 16.95 4.61
C ASP A 283 -13.48 16.68 3.24
N VAL A 284 -12.66 16.33 2.25
CA VAL A 284 -13.16 15.91 0.93
C VAL A 284 -13.99 14.63 1.04
N ALA A 285 -13.50 13.61 1.75
CA ALA A 285 -14.20 12.35 1.93
C ALA A 285 -15.59 12.53 2.58
N ARG A 286 -15.73 13.42 3.57
CA ARG A 286 -17.04 13.77 4.16
C ARG A 286 -18.01 14.38 3.14
N THR A 287 -17.51 15.10 2.14
CA THR A 287 -18.37 15.64 1.07
C THR A 287 -18.78 14.58 0.05
N VAL A 288 -17.87 13.67 -0.28
CA VAL A 288 -18.13 12.60 -1.27
C VAL A 288 -18.99 11.49 -0.67
N PHE A 289 -18.80 11.20 0.62
CA PHE A 289 -19.50 10.16 1.38
C PHE A 289 -20.27 10.76 2.56
N PRO A 290 -21.37 11.49 2.31
CA PRO A 290 -22.08 12.26 3.36
C PRO A 290 -22.69 11.40 4.46
N THR A 291 -22.88 10.10 4.23
CA THR A 291 -23.43 9.15 5.22
C THR A 291 -22.36 8.44 6.03
N TRP A 292 -21.07 8.64 5.72
CA TRP A 292 -19.98 7.94 6.38
C TRP A 292 -19.39 8.78 7.51
N ASN A 293 -19.09 8.13 8.62
CA ASN A 293 -18.31 8.75 9.68
C ASN A 293 -16.83 8.66 9.31
N VAL A 294 -16.30 9.74 8.74
CA VAL A 294 -14.88 9.88 8.37
C VAL A 294 -14.22 10.81 9.37
N THR A 295 -13.21 10.33 10.09
CA THR A 295 -12.61 11.04 11.22
C THR A 295 -11.08 11.10 11.10
N ILE A 296 -10.49 12.03 11.84
CA ILE A 296 -9.07 12.10 12.18
C ILE A 296 -8.96 12.12 13.72
N PRO A 297 -7.75 12.02 14.31
CA PRO A 297 -7.62 11.92 15.78
C PRO A 297 -8.36 12.99 16.60
N PRO A 298 -8.40 14.28 16.21
CA PRO A 298 -9.24 15.27 16.89
C PRO A 298 -10.75 15.00 16.93
N ASP A 299 -11.28 14.24 15.98
CA ASP A 299 -12.72 13.98 15.80
C ASP A 299 -13.15 12.72 16.56
N ASP A 300 -12.27 11.71 16.64
CA ASP A 300 -12.41 10.53 17.51
C ASP A 300 -11.09 10.28 18.27
N PRO A 301 -10.88 10.90 19.45
CA PRO A 301 -9.66 10.73 20.24
C PRO A 301 -9.57 9.37 20.95
N ASP A 302 -10.65 8.59 20.98
CA ASP A 302 -10.69 7.27 21.61
C ASP A 302 -10.22 6.17 20.64
N CYS A 303 -10.27 6.43 19.33
CA CYS A 303 -9.72 5.51 18.34
C CYS A 303 -8.19 5.44 18.42
N ALA A 304 -7.67 4.25 18.78
CA ALA A 304 -6.24 4.02 18.95
C ALA A 304 -5.48 3.65 17.65
N LEU A 305 -6.16 3.48 16.52
CA LEU A 305 -5.58 3.05 15.24
C LEU A 305 -4.86 4.19 14.50
N THR A 306 -3.97 4.84 15.21
CA THR A 306 -3.31 6.09 14.78
C THR A 306 -1.99 5.86 14.06
N ALA A 307 -1.58 4.60 13.86
CA ALA A 307 -0.33 4.18 13.22
C ALA A 307 0.96 4.69 13.91
N THR A 308 0.94 4.94 15.22
CA THR A 308 2.16 5.33 15.97
C THR A 308 3.25 4.26 15.98
N SER A 309 2.89 3.00 15.75
CA SER A 309 3.80 1.86 15.64
C SER A 309 4.31 1.60 14.23
N ASN A 310 3.79 2.30 13.21
CA ASN A 310 4.17 2.06 11.83
C ASN A 310 5.59 2.59 11.58
N VAL A 311 6.54 1.71 11.27
CA VAL A 311 7.97 2.07 11.13
C VAL A 311 8.21 3.02 9.97
N PHE A 312 7.44 2.90 8.88
CA PHE A 312 7.56 3.80 7.74
C PHE A 312 6.92 5.16 8.04
N GLY A 313 5.76 5.18 8.71
CA GLY A 313 5.14 6.41 9.20
C GLY A 313 6.04 7.18 10.17
N ARG A 314 6.79 6.48 11.04
CA ARG A 314 7.82 7.09 11.91
C ARG A 314 8.93 7.73 11.10
N LEU A 315 9.46 7.03 10.10
CA LEU A 315 10.52 7.52 9.22
C LEU A 315 10.11 8.79 8.46
N ILE A 316 8.90 8.79 7.89
CA ILE A 316 8.35 9.95 7.18
C ILE A 316 8.19 11.15 8.11
N ASN A 317 7.77 10.93 9.35
CA ASN A 317 7.65 11.99 10.35
C ASN A 317 8.98 12.33 11.07
N GLY A 318 10.12 12.03 10.44
CA GLY A 318 11.44 12.53 10.85
C GLY A 318 12.14 11.72 11.95
N VAL A 319 11.66 10.53 12.30
CA VAL A 319 12.43 9.62 13.18
C VAL A 319 13.60 9.04 12.38
N PRO A 320 14.86 9.15 12.87
CA PRO A 320 16.02 8.57 12.18
C PRO A 320 15.88 7.06 11.99
N GLU A 321 16.33 6.53 10.84
CA GLU A 321 16.20 5.11 10.49
C GLU A 321 16.75 4.17 11.57
N SER A 322 17.87 4.51 12.22
CA SER A 322 18.44 3.72 13.31
C SER A 322 17.54 3.59 14.55
N ASN A 323 16.54 4.45 14.68
CA ASN A 323 15.69 4.59 15.86
C ASN A 323 14.20 4.28 15.59
N VAL A 324 13.79 4.05 14.33
CA VAL A 324 12.36 3.87 13.96
C VAL A 324 11.68 2.70 14.67
N CYS A 325 12.44 1.71 15.15
CA CYS A 325 11.91 0.62 15.97
C CYS A 325 11.47 1.06 17.38
N MET A 326 12.21 1.99 18.00
CA MET A 326 12.04 2.30 19.42
C MET A 326 11.45 3.68 19.68
N THR A 327 11.46 4.57 18.70
CA THR A 327 11.05 5.97 18.86
C THR A 327 9.79 6.25 18.06
N GLU A 328 8.73 6.66 18.77
CA GLU A 328 7.52 7.19 18.14
C GLU A 328 7.80 8.57 17.50
N ALA A 329 7.08 8.88 16.43
CA ALA A 329 7.10 10.21 15.85
C ALA A 329 6.46 11.24 16.79
N ASN A 330 6.88 12.50 16.68
CA ASN A 330 6.31 13.60 17.45
C ASN A 330 5.98 14.79 16.55
N THR A 331 5.29 15.78 17.10
CA THR A 331 4.76 16.92 16.35
C THR A 331 5.81 17.94 15.90
N LEU A 332 7.06 17.86 16.38
CA LEU A 332 8.13 18.81 16.01
C LEU A 332 8.71 18.51 14.63
N THR A 333 8.69 17.23 14.22
CA THR A 333 9.28 16.75 12.97
C THR A 333 8.26 16.20 11.99
N ALA A 334 6.98 16.13 12.39
CA ALA A 334 5.90 15.64 11.56
C ALA A 334 5.66 16.56 10.36
N THR A 335 5.77 15.99 9.16
CA THR A 335 5.54 16.68 7.89
C THR A 335 4.09 16.58 7.42
N GLY A 336 3.37 15.54 7.86
CA GLY A 336 2.02 15.21 7.38
C GLY A 336 1.99 14.47 6.05
N GLU A 337 3.15 14.17 5.47
CA GLU A 337 3.29 13.43 4.19
C GLU A 337 2.79 11.99 4.29
N PHE A 338 2.82 11.39 5.49
CA PHE A 338 2.28 10.06 5.74
C PHE A 338 0.77 10.14 6.02
N ILE A 339 0.01 9.31 5.31
CA ILE A 339 -1.42 9.10 5.53
C ILE A 339 -1.68 7.62 5.73
N HIS A 340 -2.24 7.29 6.87
CA HIS A 340 -2.75 5.97 7.22
C HIS A 340 -4.27 6.02 7.24
N ILE A 341 -4.92 5.07 6.57
CA ILE A 341 -6.38 5.01 6.46
C ILE A 341 -6.87 3.67 6.98
N GLU A 342 -7.57 3.68 8.11
CA GLU A 342 -8.19 2.50 8.72
C GLU A 342 -9.67 2.44 8.38
N GLN A 343 -10.08 1.36 7.73
CA GLN A 343 -11.36 1.35 7.02
C GLN A 343 -12.26 0.19 7.41
N ALA A 344 -13.54 0.52 7.63
CA ALA A 344 -14.60 -0.47 7.65
C ALA A 344 -14.71 -1.18 6.29
N ILE A 345 -15.25 -2.40 6.27
CA ILE A 345 -15.33 -3.21 5.04
C ILE A 345 -16.11 -2.50 3.92
N VAL A 346 -17.16 -1.74 4.26
CA VAL A 346 -17.98 -0.99 3.28
C VAL A 346 -17.19 0.05 2.50
N SER A 347 -16.13 0.61 3.10
CA SER A 347 -15.25 1.59 2.47
C SER A 347 -14.28 0.98 1.47
N ARG A 348 -14.10 -0.35 1.50
CA ARG A 348 -13.12 -1.08 0.69
C ARG A 348 -13.75 -1.88 -0.47
N GLN A 349 -15.08 -1.79 -0.64
CA GLN A 349 -15.80 -2.51 -1.68
C GLN A 349 -15.65 -1.82 -3.05
N SER A 350 -15.69 -2.60 -4.13
CA SER A 350 -15.45 -2.08 -5.49
C SER A 350 -16.48 -1.06 -5.95
N ASN A 351 -17.71 -1.11 -5.44
CA ASN A 351 -18.79 -0.18 -5.80
C ASN A 351 -18.59 1.26 -5.29
N VAL A 352 -17.53 1.53 -4.53
CA VAL A 352 -17.18 2.87 -4.02
C VAL A 352 -15.81 3.36 -4.53
N TYR A 353 -15.18 2.65 -5.46
CA TYR A 353 -13.83 3.01 -5.94
C TYR A 353 -13.81 4.31 -6.74
N ASP A 354 -14.82 4.58 -7.57
CA ASP A 354 -14.91 5.84 -8.32
C ASP A 354 -15.01 7.06 -7.39
N GLN A 355 -15.83 6.95 -6.34
CA GLN A 355 -15.93 7.97 -5.30
C GLN A 355 -14.62 8.15 -4.56
N TRP A 356 -13.90 7.07 -4.26
CA TRP A 356 -12.55 7.16 -3.72
C TRP A 356 -11.58 7.86 -4.67
N GLY A 357 -11.63 7.56 -5.96
CA GLY A 357 -10.88 8.26 -7.00
C GLY A 357 -11.15 9.77 -6.94
N GLU A 358 -12.43 10.16 -6.82
CA GLU A 358 -12.83 11.56 -6.66
C GLU A 358 -12.29 12.20 -5.38
N VAL A 359 -12.29 11.47 -4.26
CA VAL A 359 -11.69 11.94 -3.00
C VAL A 359 -10.22 12.29 -3.20
N PHE A 360 -9.44 11.41 -3.82
CA PHE A 360 -8.01 11.66 -4.05
C PHE A 360 -7.77 12.79 -5.06
N LYS A 361 -8.55 12.85 -6.14
CA LYS A 361 -8.43 13.91 -7.16
C LYS A 361 -8.72 15.29 -6.60
N ARG A 362 -9.68 15.42 -5.68
CA ARG A 362 -10.02 16.68 -5.00
C ARG A 362 -9.10 17.03 -3.83
N THR A 363 -8.44 16.03 -3.23
CA THR A 363 -7.51 16.24 -2.10
C THR A 363 -6.13 16.70 -2.56
N PHE A 364 -5.69 16.19 -3.71
CA PHE A 364 -4.36 16.42 -4.27
C PHE A 364 -4.48 17.01 -5.67
N ARG A 365 -3.80 18.13 -5.90
CA ARG A 365 -3.83 18.83 -7.17
C ARG A 365 -3.18 17.99 -8.27
N THR A 366 -3.74 18.06 -9.47
CA THR A 366 -3.09 17.56 -10.67
C THR A 366 -1.82 18.39 -10.97
N SER A 367 -0.73 17.71 -11.30
CA SER A 367 0.52 18.30 -11.77
C SER A 367 1.01 17.50 -12.97
N CYS A 368 0.99 18.14 -14.14
CA CYS A 368 1.35 17.52 -15.41
C CYS A 368 2.75 17.94 -15.85
N THR A 369 3.48 16.98 -16.42
CA THR A 369 4.82 17.22 -16.96
C THR A 369 4.77 17.94 -18.31
N GLU A 370 5.91 18.45 -18.78
CA GLU A 370 5.97 19.16 -20.06
C GLU A 370 5.42 18.29 -21.22
N GLY A 371 4.59 18.91 -22.08
CA GLY A 371 3.91 18.22 -23.18
C GLY A 371 2.64 17.45 -22.77
N THR A 372 2.15 17.64 -21.54
CA THR A 372 0.86 17.10 -21.08
C THR A 372 0.00 18.19 -20.45
N VAL A 373 -1.32 18.00 -20.49
CA VAL A 373 -2.31 18.90 -19.89
C VAL A 373 -3.28 18.11 -19.01
N GLU A 374 -3.86 18.77 -18.03
CA GLU A 374 -4.96 18.19 -17.24
C GLU A 374 -6.18 18.01 -18.14
N ASP A 375 -6.68 16.79 -18.19
CA ASP A 375 -7.95 16.48 -18.81
C ASP A 375 -9.10 16.97 -17.92
N SER A 376 -9.93 17.86 -18.46
CA SER A 376 -11.02 18.51 -17.70
C SER A 376 -12.14 17.58 -17.27
N GLU A 377 -12.28 16.41 -17.89
CA GLU A 377 -13.32 15.43 -17.57
C GLU A 377 -12.86 14.49 -16.46
N THR A 378 -11.62 14.02 -16.57
CA THR A 378 -11.08 12.97 -15.71
C THR A 378 -10.24 13.51 -14.55
N GLY A 379 -9.62 14.70 -14.69
CA GLY A 379 -8.70 15.28 -13.70
C GLY A 379 -7.34 14.58 -13.64
N ILE A 380 -6.93 13.94 -14.74
CA ILE A 380 -5.62 13.30 -14.91
C ILE A 380 -4.86 13.92 -16.09
N CYS A 381 -3.55 13.73 -16.12
CA CYS A 381 -2.72 14.21 -17.23
C CYS A 381 -2.92 13.38 -18.49
N LYS A 382 -3.03 14.07 -19.63
CA LYS A 382 -3.04 13.51 -20.98
C LYS A 382 -2.08 14.27 -21.88
N GLU A 383 -1.67 13.65 -22.99
CA GLU A 383 -0.89 14.38 -24.01
C GLU A 383 -1.71 15.54 -24.60
N SER A 384 -1.04 16.67 -24.80
CA SER A 384 -1.63 17.95 -25.24
C SER A 384 -2.11 17.96 -26.69
#